data_AF-A0A0F8KUV2-F1
#
_entry.id   AF-A0A0F8KUV2-F1
#
_cell.length_a   1.000
_cell.length_b   1.000
_cell.length_c   1.000
_cell.angle_alpha   90.00
_cell.angle_beta   90.00
_cell.angle_gamma   90.00
#
_symmetry.space_group_name_H-M   'P 1'
#
loop_
_entity.id
_entity.type
_entity.pdbx_description
1 polymer ?
#
loop_
_entity_poly.entity_id
_entity_poly.type
_entity_poly.pdbx_seq_one_letter_code
_entity_poly.pdbx_strand_id
1 'polypeptide(L)'
;MTSSWENGIIQPFQQKKVKLFISYSLTKRVPINTSVKPKIKELFQLHGYSVNSNGHIFMPEMCKILGNNLYEDFSKWCKENLRANSPKMLNKPKLRNVILPVNPPFEDLVIFWDGCSTLGELANKWNKKVDDLAKWLEGKWLEDYTLLSFQQVSDECDIHDSILGAQFNNNKFELDVAVLKGYELFVASCTTADKKGLVKQKLFEAYVRGQQLGGDEAKIGVVCFASETSSDASPEIILKEIEEEWYLENKFRVFGAEQIPELSLRLKEWLNSK
;
A
#
# COMPACT_ATOMS: atom_id res chain seq x y z
N MET A 1 -39.67 80.77 -22.57
CA MET A 1 -38.24 81.15 -22.64
C MET A 1 -37.62 80.88 -21.28
N THR A 2 -36.82 79.82 -21.16
CA THR A 2 -35.73 79.65 -20.17
C THR A 2 -35.19 78.21 -20.21
N SER A 3 -33.91 78.11 -19.88
CA SER A 3 -33.17 76.97 -19.33
C SER A 3 -32.16 76.27 -20.24
N SER A 4 -30.95 76.30 -19.68
CA SER A 4 -29.65 75.70 -19.97
C SER A 4 -29.63 74.18 -19.89
N TRP A 5 -28.80 73.51 -20.70
CA TRP A 5 -28.13 72.25 -20.32
C TRP A 5 -26.75 72.16 -20.97
N GLU A 6 -25.72 72.14 -20.13
CA GLU A 6 -24.34 71.76 -20.44
C GLU A 6 -24.14 70.25 -20.24
N ASN A 7 -23.28 69.68 -21.10
CA ASN A 7 -22.29 68.63 -20.88
C ASN A 7 -22.68 67.23 -20.38
N GLY A 8 -22.29 66.22 -21.17
CA GLY A 8 -22.09 64.85 -20.70
C GLY A 8 -21.79 63.84 -21.82
N ILE A 9 -20.58 63.86 -22.41
CA ILE A 9 -20.10 62.74 -23.25
C ILE A 9 -19.40 61.73 -22.34
N ILE A 10 -19.97 60.53 -22.28
CA ILE A 10 -19.49 59.37 -21.52
C ILE A 10 -18.22 58.82 -22.19
N GLN A 11 -17.10 58.79 -21.46
CA GLN A 11 -15.89 58.07 -21.87
C GLN A 11 -15.95 56.59 -21.46
N PRO A 12 -15.40 55.66 -22.28
CA PRO A 12 -15.42 54.24 -21.96
C PRO A 12 -14.44 53.88 -20.83
N PHE A 13 -14.90 52.98 -19.96
CA PHE A 13 -14.20 52.46 -18.79
C PHE A 13 -12.92 51.69 -19.19
N GLN A 14 -11.74 52.27 -18.93
CA GLN A 14 -10.44 51.61 -19.13
C GLN A 14 -10.12 50.71 -17.94
N GLN A 15 -10.15 49.39 -18.16
CA GLN A 15 -9.80 48.39 -17.17
C GLN A 15 -8.27 48.40 -16.94
N LYS A 16 -7.82 48.94 -15.80
CA LYS A 16 -6.40 48.91 -15.41
C LYS A 16 -5.95 47.47 -15.16
N LYS A 17 -5.20 46.89 -16.10
CA LYS A 17 -4.43 45.66 -15.87
C LYS A 17 -3.22 45.99 -15.00
N VAL A 18 -3.17 45.40 -13.80
CA VAL A 18 -1.96 45.41 -12.97
C VAL A 18 -0.91 44.52 -13.65
N LYS A 19 0.13 45.14 -14.20
CA LYS A 19 1.32 44.42 -14.69
C LYS A 19 2.23 44.12 -13.50
N LEU A 20 2.25 42.86 -13.07
CA LEU A 20 3.25 42.36 -12.13
C LEU A 20 4.58 42.23 -12.90
N PHE A 21 5.53 43.13 -12.64
CA PHE A 21 6.90 42.98 -13.14
C PHE A 21 7.65 42.02 -12.22
N ILE A 22 7.85 40.79 -12.69
CA ILE A 22 8.73 39.82 -12.01
C ILE A 22 10.15 40.09 -12.52
N SER A 23 11.04 40.56 -11.64
CA SER A 23 12.48 40.55 -11.91
C SER A 23 12.93 39.11 -12.09
N TYR A 24 13.47 38.77 -13.25
CA TYR A 24 14.07 37.45 -13.51
C TYR A 24 15.34 37.30 -12.66
N SER A 25 15.18 36.86 -11.41
CA SER A 25 16.22 36.09 -10.74
C SER A 25 16.05 34.63 -11.15
N LEU A 26 17.15 33.92 -11.32
CA LEU A 26 17.18 32.48 -11.61
C LEU A 26 16.65 31.67 -10.40
N THR A 27 15.36 31.81 -10.08
CA THR A 27 14.67 30.92 -9.16
C THR A 27 14.46 29.59 -9.87
N LYS A 28 15.27 28.59 -9.49
CA LYS A 28 14.92 27.18 -9.66
C LYS A 28 13.46 27.01 -9.22
N ARG A 29 12.55 26.72 -10.15
CA ARG A 29 11.20 26.27 -9.80
C ARG A 29 11.35 24.88 -9.22
N VAL A 30 11.46 24.77 -7.91
CA VAL A 30 11.27 23.49 -7.22
C VAL A 30 9.77 23.26 -7.18
N PRO A 31 9.25 22.14 -7.70
CA PRO A 31 7.86 21.79 -7.48
C PRO A 31 7.57 21.82 -5.97
N ILE A 32 6.54 22.55 -5.55
CA ILE A 32 6.19 22.65 -4.12
C ILE A 32 5.93 21.25 -3.53
N ASN A 33 5.53 20.28 -4.37
CA ASN A 33 5.21 18.91 -3.96
C ASN A 33 6.35 18.20 -3.22
N THR A 34 7.61 18.54 -3.49
CA THR A 34 8.80 17.87 -2.94
C THR A 34 9.51 18.71 -1.88
N SER A 35 9.08 19.96 -1.67
CA SER A 35 9.71 20.87 -0.71
C SER A 35 9.19 20.69 0.71
N VAL A 36 8.02 20.06 0.89
CA VAL A 36 7.39 19.77 2.18
C VAL A 36 7.47 18.26 2.43
N LYS A 37 7.91 17.87 3.63
CA LYS A 37 8.08 16.48 4.07
C LYS A 37 7.33 16.25 5.39
N PRO A 38 5.99 16.28 5.39
CA PRO A 38 5.21 16.08 6.60
C PRO A 38 5.40 14.65 7.12
N LYS A 39 5.17 14.42 8.42
CA LYS A 39 5.07 13.04 8.90
C LYS A 39 3.70 12.45 8.54
N ILE A 40 3.65 11.15 8.22
CA ILE A 40 2.40 10.40 7.95
C ILE A 40 1.39 10.63 9.07
N LYS A 41 1.85 10.56 10.33
CA LYS A 41 0.97 10.78 11.49
C LYS A 41 0.40 12.19 11.53
N GLU A 42 1.18 13.20 11.15
CA GLU A 42 0.72 14.59 11.08
C GLU A 42 -0.30 14.76 9.97
N LEU A 43 -0.04 14.19 8.78
CA LEU A 43 -0.98 14.19 7.66
C LEU A 43 -2.33 13.58 8.09
N PHE A 44 -2.32 12.42 8.73
CA PHE A 44 -3.54 11.76 9.19
C PHE A 44 -4.28 12.58 10.26
N GLN A 45 -3.56 13.23 11.17
CA GLN A 45 -4.15 14.11 12.19
C GLN A 45 -4.83 15.34 11.57
N LEU A 46 -4.26 15.92 10.49
CA LEU A 46 -4.90 17.01 9.75
C LEU A 46 -6.23 16.58 9.12
N HIS A 47 -6.36 15.30 8.76
CA HIS A 47 -7.61 14.69 8.31
C HIS A 47 -8.53 14.21 9.45
N GLY A 48 -8.19 14.48 10.72
CA GLY A 48 -9.00 14.14 11.88
C GLY A 48 -8.86 12.70 12.37
N TYR A 49 -7.82 11.99 11.94
CA TYR A 49 -7.59 10.59 12.31
C TYR A 49 -6.49 10.44 13.37
N SER A 50 -6.79 9.71 14.44
CA SER A 50 -5.78 9.20 15.37
C SER A 50 -5.32 7.82 14.91
N VAL A 51 -4.01 7.67 14.70
CA VAL A 51 -3.40 6.42 14.23
C VAL A 51 -2.63 5.74 15.35
N ASN A 52 -2.82 4.43 15.48
CA ASN A 52 -1.96 3.55 16.26
C ASN A 52 -1.19 2.66 15.28
N SER A 53 0.14 2.76 15.32
CA SER A 53 1.02 1.94 14.49
C SER A 53 2.25 1.56 15.30
N ASN A 54 2.36 0.27 15.60
CA ASN A 54 3.58 -0.35 16.16
C ASN A 54 4.22 -1.33 15.16
N GLY A 55 3.76 -1.30 13.90
CA GLY A 55 4.26 -2.15 12.84
C GLY A 55 5.73 -1.88 12.58
N HIS A 56 6.54 -2.92 12.74
CA HIS A 56 7.91 -3.00 12.27
C HIS A 56 7.98 -4.25 11.41
N ILE A 57 8.88 -4.25 10.43
CA ILE A 57 9.10 -5.41 9.56
C ILE A 57 9.52 -6.59 10.45
N PHE A 58 8.67 -7.61 10.51
CA PHE A 58 8.96 -8.84 11.24
C PHE A 58 9.62 -9.85 10.29
N MET A 59 10.76 -10.42 10.71
CA MET A 59 11.51 -11.43 9.95
C MET A 59 11.85 -11.04 8.49
N PRO A 60 12.58 -9.94 8.26
CA PRO A 60 12.85 -9.41 6.91
C PRO A 60 13.50 -10.43 5.96
N GLU A 61 14.44 -11.25 6.44
CA GLU A 61 15.09 -12.26 5.58
C GLU A 61 14.13 -13.39 5.20
N MET A 62 13.22 -13.78 6.09
CA MET A 62 12.17 -14.75 5.78
C MET A 62 11.19 -14.16 4.75
N CYS A 63 10.80 -12.89 4.90
CA CYS A 63 9.98 -12.20 3.91
C CYS A 63 10.61 -12.19 2.52
N LYS A 64 11.93 -11.98 2.41
CA LYS A 64 12.65 -12.03 1.11
C LYS A 64 12.59 -13.43 0.50
N ILE A 65 12.85 -14.47 1.27
CA ILE A 65 12.79 -15.87 0.77
C ILE A 65 11.36 -16.21 0.33
N LEU A 66 10.35 -15.84 1.12
CA LEU A 66 8.96 -16.02 0.72
C LEU A 66 8.64 -15.27 -0.57
N GLY A 67 8.94 -13.97 -0.65
CA GLY A 67 8.62 -13.13 -1.80
C GLY A 67 9.36 -13.52 -3.08
N ASN A 68 10.61 -13.96 -2.99
CA ASN A 68 11.45 -14.20 -4.15
C ASN A 68 11.19 -15.55 -4.82
N ASN A 69 10.94 -16.61 -4.03
CA ASN A 69 10.92 -17.96 -4.58
C ASN A 69 9.92 -18.93 -3.96
N LEU A 70 9.28 -18.61 -2.83
CA LEU A 70 8.42 -19.58 -2.12
C LEU A 70 6.96 -19.17 -1.93
N TYR A 71 6.52 -17.99 -2.37
CA TYR A 71 5.20 -17.48 -2.03
C TYR A 71 4.05 -18.40 -2.47
N GLU A 72 4.15 -19.04 -3.64
CA GLU A 72 3.13 -19.97 -4.15
C GLU A 72 3.05 -21.25 -3.34
N ASP A 73 4.18 -21.95 -3.21
CA ASP A 73 4.27 -23.21 -2.48
C ASP A 73 3.92 -23.01 -1.00
N PHE A 74 4.38 -21.91 -0.40
CA PHE A 74 4.10 -21.59 0.99
C PHE A 74 2.63 -21.23 1.22
N SER A 75 2.00 -20.52 0.27
CA SER A 75 0.56 -20.25 0.29
C SER A 75 -0.26 -21.54 0.22
N LYS A 76 0.14 -22.47 -0.65
CA LYS A 76 -0.48 -23.80 -0.74
C LYS A 76 -0.32 -24.57 0.57
N TRP A 77 0.89 -24.60 1.11
CA TRP A 77 1.16 -25.23 2.41
C TRP A 77 0.30 -24.62 3.52
N CYS A 78 0.15 -23.29 3.56
CA CYS A 78 -0.71 -22.61 4.53
C CYS A 78 -2.19 -23.00 4.38
N LYS A 79 -2.71 -23.03 3.15
CA LYS A 79 -4.10 -23.46 2.88
C LYS A 79 -4.36 -24.89 3.35
N GLU A 80 -3.41 -25.79 3.11
CA GLU A 80 -3.52 -27.19 3.53
C GLU A 80 -3.38 -27.35 5.05
N ASN A 81 -2.41 -26.69 5.69
CA ASN A 81 -2.01 -26.99 7.06
C ASN A 81 -2.58 -26.04 8.11
N LEU A 82 -2.79 -24.76 7.78
CA LEU A 82 -3.37 -23.77 8.70
C LEU A 82 -4.89 -23.68 8.58
N ARG A 83 -5.45 -24.11 7.44
CA ARG A 83 -6.88 -24.06 7.14
C ARG A 83 -7.54 -25.40 6.83
N ALA A 84 -6.77 -26.47 6.61
CA ALA A 84 -7.30 -27.75 6.14
C ALA A 84 -8.17 -27.58 4.87
N ASN A 85 -7.71 -26.75 3.93
CA ASN A 85 -8.41 -26.38 2.69
C ASN A 85 -9.80 -25.76 2.91
N SER A 86 -10.01 -25.10 4.05
CA SER A 86 -11.26 -24.43 4.42
C SER A 86 -11.15 -22.89 4.36
N PRO A 87 -12.27 -22.16 4.14
CA PRO A 87 -12.31 -20.72 4.33
C PRO A 87 -12.05 -20.25 5.77
N LYS A 88 -11.97 -21.16 6.74
CA LYS A 88 -11.70 -20.83 8.16
C LYS A 88 -10.36 -21.40 8.60
N MET A 89 -9.59 -20.58 9.31
CA MET A 89 -8.36 -21.03 9.98
C MET A 89 -8.68 -22.03 11.09
N LEU A 90 -7.76 -22.96 11.33
CA LEU A 90 -7.85 -23.93 12.42
C LEU A 90 -7.93 -23.22 13.78
N ASN A 91 -8.55 -23.89 14.75
CA ASN A 91 -8.61 -23.39 16.12
C ASN A 91 -7.22 -23.49 16.81
N LYS A 92 -7.04 -22.76 17.92
CA LYS A 92 -5.73 -22.65 18.60
C LYS A 92 -5.11 -24.01 18.99
N PRO A 93 -5.86 -24.99 19.55
CA PRO A 93 -5.28 -26.29 19.86
C PRO A 93 -4.75 -27.03 18.63
N LYS A 94 -5.49 -26.99 17.51
CA LYS A 94 -5.04 -27.62 16.25
C LYS A 94 -3.84 -26.88 15.65
N LEU A 95 -3.87 -25.54 15.64
CA LEU A 95 -2.76 -24.71 15.15
C LEU A 95 -1.45 -25.03 15.89
N ARG A 96 -1.48 -25.22 17.21
CA ARG A 96 -0.28 -25.55 18.00
C ARG A 96 0.41 -26.84 17.54
N ASN A 97 -0.34 -27.78 16.98
CA ASN A 97 0.15 -29.09 16.55
C ASN A 97 0.50 -29.13 15.05
N VAL A 98 0.36 -28.03 14.33
CA VAL A 98 0.77 -27.97 12.91
C VAL A 98 2.28 -28.15 12.84
N ILE A 99 2.73 -29.13 12.06
CA ILE A 99 4.15 -29.42 11.82
C ILE A 99 4.71 -28.39 10.84
N LEU A 100 5.83 -27.76 11.17
CA LEU A 100 6.48 -26.77 10.30
C LEU A 100 7.08 -27.45 9.06
N PRO A 101 7.05 -26.80 7.89
CA PRO A 101 7.56 -27.40 6.67
C PRO A 101 9.09 -27.40 6.69
N VAL A 102 9.70 -28.57 6.51
CA VAL A 102 11.17 -28.76 6.49
C VAL A 102 11.68 -29.50 5.25
N ASN A 103 10.76 -30.00 4.44
CA ASN A 103 11.05 -30.74 3.22
C ASN A 103 11.01 -29.80 2.00
N PRO A 104 11.57 -30.19 0.85
CA PRO A 104 11.49 -29.41 -0.37
C PRO A 104 10.07 -28.93 -0.70
N PRO A 105 9.89 -27.66 -1.13
CA PRO A 105 10.93 -26.65 -1.40
C PRO A 105 11.27 -25.72 -0.20
N PHE A 106 10.99 -26.13 1.04
CA PHE A 106 11.03 -25.25 2.22
C PHE A 106 12.34 -25.28 3.01
N GLU A 107 13.43 -25.81 2.44
CA GLU A 107 14.72 -25.96 3.12
C GLU A 107 15.26 -24.61 3.61
N ASP A 108 15.10 -23.55 2.81
CA ASP A 108 15.55 -22.20 3.15
C ASP A 108 14.75 -21.58 4.31
N LEU A 109 13.59 -22.14 4.66
CA LEU A 109 12.81 -21.68 5.81
C LEU A 109 13.24 -22.34 7.14
N VAL A 110 13.96 -23.47 7.07
CA VAL A 110 14.31 -24.28 8.26
C VAL A 110 15.12 -23.47 9.28
N ILE A 111 15.97 -22.56 8.80
CA ILE A 111 16.77 -21.69 9.67
C ILE A 111 15.91 -20.81 10.59
N PHE A 112 14.70 -20.42 10.16
CA PHE A 112 13.79 -19.58 10.95
C PHE A 112 12.98 -20.39 11.95
N TRP A 113 12.81 -21.69 11.74
CA TRP A 113 12.12 -22.55 12.70
C TRP A 113 12.89 -22.72 14.00
N ASP A 114 14.19 -22.42 14.01
CA ASP A 114 15.01 -22.33 15.23
C ASP A 114 14.87 -23.58 16.12
N GLY A 115 14.93 -24.75 15.47
CA GLY A 115 14.78 -26.08 16.09
C GLY A 115 13.37 -26.47 16.51
N CYS A 116 12.36 -25.60 16.33
CA CYS A 116 10.96 -25.95 16.57
C CYS A 116 10.44 -26.88 15.47
N SER A 117 9.65 -27.87 15.87
CA SER A 117 8.98 -28.81 14.96
C SER A 117 7.52 -28.44 14.72
N THR A 118 6.91 -27.69 15.65
CA THR A 118 5.50 -27.30 15.56
C THR A 118 5.32 -25.79 15.61
N LEU A 119 4.20 -25.31 15.04
CA LEU A 119 3.81 -23.91 15.10
C LEU A 119 3.60 -23.43 16.55
N GLY A 120 3.16 -24.31 17.45
CA GLY A 120 3.00 -23.97 18.88
C GLY A 120 4.33 -23.71 19.57
N GLU A 121 5.35 -24.52 19.30
CA GLU A 121 6.71 -24.32 19.80
C GLU A 121 7.30 -23.01 19.26
N LEU A 122 7.16 -22.79 17.95
CA LEU A 122 7.66 -21.57 17.30
C LEU A 122 6.98 -20.32 17.84
N ALA A 123 5.66 -20.36 18.03
CA ALA A 123 4.89 -19.25 18.61
C ALA A 123 5.40 -18.89 20.02
N ASN A 124 5.66 -19.89 20.87
CA ASN A 124 6.23 -19.65 22.19
C ASN A 124 7.63 -19.05 22.09
N LYS A 125 8.48 -19.59 21.19
CA LYS A 125 9.87 -19.12 21.00
C LYS A 125 9.92 -17.68 20.53
N TRP A 126 9.03 -17.30 19.61
CA TRP A 126 8.91 -15.93 19.09
C TRP A 126 8.07 -15.02 19.97
N ASN A 127 7.59 -15.49 21.13
CA ASN A 127 6.71 -14.74 22.04
C ASN A 127 5.47 -14.15 21.33
N LYS A 128 4.84 -14.95 20.46
CA LYS A 128 3.63 -14.61 19.70
C LYS A 128 2.49 -15.52 20.12
N LYS A 129 1.26 -15.04 19.98
CA LYS A 129 0.10 -15.93 20.04
C LYS A 129 0.09 -16.79 18.77
N VAL A 130 -0.21 -18.09 18.93
CA VAL A 130 -0.19 -19.05 17.80
C VAL A 130 -1.13 -18.62 16.65
N ASP A 131 -2.26 -18.00 16.96
CA ASP A 131 -3.20 -17.50 15.95
C ASP A 131 -2.71 -16.24 15.24
N ASP A 132 -1.91 -15.40 15.91
CA ASP A 132 -1.31 -14.23 15.27
C ASP A 132 -0.12 -14.65 14.38
N LEU A 133 0.68 -15.63 14.83
CA LEU A 133 1.74 -16.23 14.01
C LEU A 133 1.15 -16.94 12.77
N ALA A 134 0.07 -17.71 12.93
CA ALA A 134 -0.58 -18.38 11.81
C ALA A 134 -1.09 -17.37 10.75
N LYS A 135 -1.73 -16.28 11.17
CA LYS A 135 -2.13 -15.18 10.25
C LYS A 135 -0.94 -14.54 9.55
N TRP A 136 0.17 -14.42 10.28
CA TRP A 136 1.38 -13.85 9.73
C TRP A 136 1.96 -14.71 8.61
N LEU A 137 2.14 -16.02 8.87
CA LEU A 137 2.62 -16.98 7.87
C LEU A 137 1.67 -17.07 6.65
N GLU A 138 0.36 -16.99 6.89
CA GLU A 138 -0.63 -17.10 5.83
C GLU A 138 -0.66 -15.90 4.88
N GLY A 139 -0.29 -14.70 5.34
CA GLY A 139 -0.38 -13.53 4.47
C GLY A 139 0.10 -12.20 5.03
N LYS A 140 0.14 -11.98 6.37
CA LYS A 140 0.64 -10.67 6.86
C LYS A 140 2.13 -10.44 6.58
N TRP A 141 2.91 -11.51 6.37
CA TRP A 141 4.29 -11.38 5.90
C TRP A 141 4.41 -10.59 4.58
N LEU A 142 3.35 -10.58 3.75
CA LEU A 142 3.32 -9.81 2.51
C LEU A 142 3.25 -8.29 2.77
N GLU A 143 2.64 -7.86 3.88
CA GLU A 143 2.65 -6.47 4.34
C GLU A 143 4.08 -6.06 4.71
N ASP A 144 4.77 -6.90 5.50
CA ASP A 144 6.18 -6.71 5.88
C ASP A 144 7.10 -6.68 4.65
N TYR A 145 6.92 -7.61 3.70
CA TYR A 145 7.69 -7.68 2.46
C TYR A 145 7.43 -6.47 1.55
N THR A 146 6.20 -5.97 1.50
CA THR A 146 5.84 -4.78 0.73
C THR A 146 6.51 -3.53 1.30
N LEU A 147 6.49 -3.33 2.63
CA LEU A 147 7.22 -2.22 3.24
C LEU A 147 8.74 -2.37 3.04
N LEU A 148 9.28 -3.57 3.20
CA LEU A 148 10.68 -3.85 2.93
C LEU A 148 11.07 -3.48 1.49
N SER A 149 10.21 -3.78 0.52
CA SER A 149 10.41 -3.44 -0.89
C SER A 149 10.37 -1.93 -1.14
N PHE A 150 9.50 -1.18 -0.45
CA PHE A 150 9.55 0.29 -0.45
C PHE A 150 10.84 0.83 0.14
N GLN A 151 11.31 0.27 1.27
CA GLN A 151 12.54 0.72 1.92
C GLN A 151 13.76 0.57 1.02
N GLN A 152 13.83 -0.48 0.20
CA GLN A 152 14.92 -0.69 -0.76
C GLN A 152 15.05 0.43 -1.79
N VAL A 153 13.97 1.15 -2.11
CA VAL A 153 13.96 2.21 -3.11
C VAL A 153 13.72 3.60 -2.49
N SER A 154 13.74 3.69 -1.16
CA SER A 154 13.33 4.89 -0.42
C SER A 154 14.19 6.11 -0.74
N ASP A 155 15.52 5.95 -0.71
CA ASP A 155 16.47 7.02 -1.02
C ASP A 155 16.34 7.49 -2.48
N GLU A 156 16.19 6.55 -3.42
CA GLU A 156 16.10 6.85 -4.86
C GLU A 156 14.77 7.52 -5.25
N CYS A 157 13.71 7.29 -4.46
CA CYS A 157 12.36 7.78 -4.73
C CYS A 157 11.92 8.92 -3.79
N ASP A 158 12.82 9.47 -2.97
CA ASP A 158 12.53 10.52 -1.98
C ASP A 158 11.40 10.15 -0.97
N ILE A 159 11.30 8.86 -0.62
CA ILE A 159 10.41 8.41 0.44
C ILE A 159 10.99 8.88 1.77
N HIS A 160 10.21 9.66 2.53
CA HIS A 160 10.69 10.28 3.78
C HIS A 160 9.91 9.85 5.02
N ASP A 161 8.81 9.13 4.83
CA ASP A 161 8.07 8.51 5.92
C ASP A 161 7.30 7.28 5.44
N SER A 162 7.04 6.35 6.36
CA SER A 162 6.29 5.12 6.06
C SER A 162 5.58 4.58 7.30
N ILE A 163 4.56 3.75 7.09
CA ILE A 163 3.78 3.13 8.15
C ILE A 163 3.33 1.73 7.72
N LEU A 164 3.29 0.80 8.68
CA LEU A 164 2.89 -0.59 8.51
C LEU A 164 1.79 -0.95 9.51
N GLY A 165 0.76 -1.65 9.06
CA GLY A 165 -0.35 -2.17 9.88
C GLY A 165 -1.01 -1.07 10.71
N ALA A 166 -1.27 0.09 10.10
CA ALA A 166 -1.79 1.26 10.79
C ALA A 166 -3.27 1.08 11.12
N GLN A 167 -3.62 1.19 12.40
CA GLN A 167 -4.99 1.03 12.88
C GLN A 167 -5.58 2.37 13.31
N PHE A 168 -6.84 2.59 12.95
CA PHE A 168 -7.50 3.89 13.12
C PHE A 168 -8.82 3.76 13.88
N ASN A 169 -9.20 4.83 14.58
CA ASN A 169 -10.51 5.00 15.21
C ASN A 169 -10.95 3.81 16.08
N ASN A 170 -10.10 3.36 17.00
CA ASN A 170 -10.29 2.15 17.83
C ASN A 170 -10.39 0.87 17.00
N ASN A 171 -9.47 0.68 16.04
CA ASN A 171 -9.35 -0.49 15.18
C ASN A 171 -10.59 -0.72 14.29
N LYS A 172 -11.28 0.36 13.91
CA LYS A 172 -12.41 0.30 12.99
C LYS A 172 -11.97 0.04 11.54
N PHE A 173 -10.76 0.44 11.19
CA PHE A 173 -10.14 0.09 9.93
C PHE A 173 -8.62 0.05 10.06
N GLU A 174 -7.98 -0.63 9.10
CA GLU A 174 -6.55 -0.87 9.01
C GLU A 174 -6.06 -0.40 7.63
N LEU A 175 -4.82 0.08 7.58
CA LEU A 175 -4.08 0.33 6.37
C LEU A 175 -2.81 -0.52 6.43
N ASP A 176 -2.66 -1.41 5.45
CA ASP A 176 -1.60 -2.41 5.43
C ASP A 176 -0.22 -1.74 5.33
N VAL A 177 0.06 -1.03 4.22
CA VAL A 177 1.31 -0.27 4.03
C VAL A 177 1.03 1.09 3.42
N ALA A 178 1.63 2.15 3.97
CA ALA A 178 1.69 3.45 3.29
C ALA A 178 3.07 4.09 3.36
N VAL A 179 3.41 4.85 2.32
CA VAL A 179 4.63 5.65 2.24
C VAL A 179 4.31 7.07 1.77
N LEU A 180 5.14 8.03 2.18
CA LEU A 180 5.06 9.42 1.73
C LEU A 180 6.25 9.81 0.88
N LYS A 181 5.93 10.41 -0.28
CA LYS A 181 6.87 11.10 -1.18
C LYS A 181 6.38 12.53 -1.35
N GLY A 182 7.08 13.50 -0.78
CA GLY A 182 6.54 14.87 -0.70
C GLY A 182 5.24 14.92 0.11
N TYR A 183 4.14 15.39 -0.48
CA TYR A 183 2.80 15.24 0.11
C TYR A 183 1.99 14.04 -0.43
N GLU A 184 2.49 13.35 -1.46
CA GLU A 184 1.75 12.27 -2.11
C GLU A 184 1.78 11.01 -1.25
N LEU A 185 0.59 10.58 -0.82
CA LEU A 185 0.39 9.35 -0.06
C LEU A 185 0.22 8.17 -1.02
N PHE A 186 1.10 7.18 -0.91
CA PHE A 186 0.97 5.91 -1.60
C PHE A 186 0.47 4.87 -0.60
N VAL A 187 -0.66 4.24 -0.89
CA VAL A 187 -1.28 3.21 -0.07
C VAL A 187 -1.26 1.89 -0.81
N ALA A 188 -0.64 0.87 -0.22
CA ALA A 188 -0.63 -0.48 -0.75
C ALA A 188 -1.38 -1.42 0.20
N SER A 189 -2.46 -2.04 -0.29
CA SER A 189 -3.09 -3.16 0.42
C SER A 189 -2.46 -4.48 -0.01
N CYS A 190 -2.39 -5.45 0.90
CA CYS A 190 -1.79 -6.76 0.66
C CYS A 190 -2.83 -7.86 0.84
N THR A 191 -2.86 -8.82 -0.09
CA THR A 191 -3.77 -9.96 -0.01
C THR A 191 -3.17 -11.20 -0.68
N THR A 192 -3.41 -12.39 -0.13
CA THR A 192 -3.04 -13.65 -0.80
C THR A 192 -4.14 -14.17 -1.72
N ALA A 193 -5.20 -13.37 -1.92
CA ALA A 193 -6.26 -13.69 -2.86
C ALA A 193 -5.78 -13.59 -4.31
N ASP A 194 -6.27 -14.51 -5.13
CA ASP A 194 -6.02 -14.64 -6.57
C ASP A 194 -7.30 -14.36 -7.40
N LYS A 195 -8.45 -14.19 -6.74
CA LYS A 195 -9.74 -13.99 -7.40
C LYS A 195 -10.05 -12.51 -7.60
N LYS A 196 -10.38 -12.13 -8.84
CA LYS A 196 -10.73 -10.76 -9.25
C LYS A 196 -11.63 -10.04 -8.26
N GLY A 197 -12.77 -10.63 -7.89
CA GLY A 197 -13.74 -9.99 -6.99
C GLY A 197 -13.16 -9.63 -5.61
N LEU A 198 -12.31 -10.49 -5.05
CA LEU A 198 -11.66 -10.24 -3.75
C LEU A 198 -10.57 -9.18 -3.87
N VAL A 199 -9.79 -9.20 -4.95
CA VAL A 199 -8.75 -8.20 -5.21
C VAL A 199 -9.38 -6.81 -5.43
N LYS A 200 -10.44 -6.72 -6.25
CA LYS A 200 -11.21 -5.48 -6.45
C LYS A 200 -11.77 -4.94 -5.14
N GLN A 201 -12.36 -5.81 -4.31
CA GLN A 201 -12.87 -5.42 -3.00
C GLN A 201 -11.77 -4.82 -2.11
N LYS A 202 -10.58 -5.44 -2.09
CA LYS A 202 -9.43 -4.93 -1.32
C LYS A 202 -8.93 -3.59 -1.85
N LEU A 203 -8.83 -3.45 -3.17
CA LEU A 203 -8.42 -2.18 -3.77
C LEU A 203 -9.44 -1.06 -3.51
N PHE A 204 -10.74 -1.36 -3.53
CA PHE A 204 -11.79 -0.40 -3.21
C PHE A 204 -11.71 0.07 -1.75
N GLU A 205 -11.51 -0.87 -0.83
CA GLU A 205 -11.30 -0.54 0.58
C GLU A 205 -10.10 0.40 0.73
N ALA A 206 -8.95 0.03 0.14
CA ALA A 206 -7.74 0.84 0.14
C ALA A 206 -7.95 2.23 -0.48
N TYR A 207 -8.71 2.31 -1.57
CA TYR A 207 -9.06 3.57 -2.24
C TYR A 207 -9.82 4.52 -1.32
N VAL A 208 -10.91 4.04 -0.71
CA VAL A 208 -11.71 4.84 0.20
C VAL A 208 -10.84 5.34 1.37
N ARG A 209 -9.92 4.50 1.88
CA ARG A 209 -9.05 4.90 3.01
C ARG A 209 -7.95 5.85 2.59
N GLY A 210 -7.31 5.61 1.45
CA GLY A 210 -6.30 6.51 0.90
C GLY A 210 -6.87 7.89 0.61
N GLN A 211 -8.08 7.97 0.03
CA GLN A 211 -8.78 9.25 -0.17
C GLN A 211 -9.10 9.96 1.15
N GLN A 212 -9.55 9.22 2.16
CA GLN A 212 -9.83 9.77 3.49
C GLN A 212 -8.58 10.34 4.18
N LEU A 213 -7.40 9.77 3.93
CA LEU A 213 -6.16 10.04 4.66
C LEU A 213 -5.15 10.92 3.90
N GLY A 214 -5.18 10.90 2.57
CA GLY A 214 -4.24 11.60 1.68
C GLY A 214 -4.93 12.42 0.60
N GLY A 215 -6.26 12.51 0.60
CA GLY A 215 -7.04 13.29 -0.35
C GLY A 215 -6.99 12.77 -1.78
N ASP A 216 -7.34 13.66 -2.73
CA ASP A 216 -7.48 13.32 -4.14
C ASP A 216 -6.18 12.80 -4.78
N GLU A 217 -5.03 13.26 -4.29
CA GLU A 217 -3.69 12.94 -4.79
C GLU A 217 -3.15 11.59 -4.25
N ALA A 218 -3.90 10.90 -3.38
CA ALA A 218 -3.48 9.59 -2.89
C ALA A 218 -3.47 8.54 -4.03
N LYS A 219 -2.34 7.84 -4.17
CA LYS A 219 -2.13 6.75 -5.13
C LYS A 219 -2.35 5.41 -4.45
N ILE A 220 -3.12 4.52 -5.09
CA ILE A 220 -3.63 3.30 -4.46
C ILE A 220 -3.12 2.07 -5.21
N GLY A 221 -2.56 1.12 -4.47
CA GLY A 221 -2.03 -0.14 -4.98
C GLY A 221 -2.59 -1.33 -4.23
N VAL A 222 -2.59 -2.49 -4.89
CA VAL A 222 -2.78 -3.79 -4.22
C VAL A 222 -1.69 -4.76 -4.64
N VAL A 223 -1.07 -5.43 -3.67
CA VAL A 223 -0.15 -6.56 -3.88
C VAL A 223 -0.94 -7.85 -3.66
N CYS A 224 -1.02 -8.70 -4.68
CA CYS A 224 -1.90 -9.86 -4.68
C CYS A 224 -1.33 -11.08 -5.40
N PHE A 225 -2.00 -12.23 -5.27
CA PHE A 225 -1.59 -13.49 -5.92
C PHE A 225 -2.36 -13.75 -7.22
N ALA A 226 -2.95 -12.72 -7.81
CA ALA A 226 -3.52 -12.79 -9.14
C ALA A 226 -2.40 -13.06 -10.16
N SER A 227 -2.54 -14.11 -10.96
CA SER A 227 -1.54 -14.48 -11.97
C SER A 227 -1.78 -13.71 -13.27
N GLU A 228 -0.70 -13.22 -13.90
CA GLU A 228 -0.72 -12.64 -15.25
C GLU A 228 -1.29 -13.61 -16.30
N THR A 229 -1.21 -14.92 -16.07
CA THR A 229 -1.73 -15.95 -16.97
C THR A 229 -3.22 -16.25 -16.78
N SER A 230 -3.86 -15.67 -15.77
CA SER A 230 -5.30 -15.84 -15.53
C SER A 230 -6.12 -15.16 -16.63
N SER A 231 -7.01 -15.93 -17.26
CA SER A 231 -7.88 -15.41 -18.33
C SER A 231 -9.01 -14.50 -17.84
N ASP A 232 -9.30 -14.48 -16.53
CA ASP A 232 -10.43 -13.74 -15.95
C ASP A 232 -10.05 -12.82 -14.79
N ALA A 233 -8.84 -12.97 -14.24
CA ALA A 233 -8.36 -12.26 -13.05
C ALA A 233 -6.90 -11.82 -13.14
N SER A 234 -6.32 -11.63 -14.34
CA SER A 234 -4.98 -11.02 -14.44
C SER A 234 -4.96 -9.60 -13.86
N PRO A 235 -3.80 -9.12 -13.35
CA PRO A 235 -3.63 -7.75 -12.88
C PRO A 235 -4.13 -6.68 -13.87
N GLU A 236 -3.85 -6.86 -15.17
CA GLU A 236 -4.31 -5.96 -16.23
C GLU A 236 -5.85 -5.92 -16.35
N ILE A 237 -6.51 -7.09 -16.33
CA ILE A 237 -7.97 -7.19 -16.38
C ILE A 237 -8.59 -6.50 -15.16
N ILE A 238 -8.05 -6.77 -13.97
CA ILE A 238 -8.53 -6.17 -12.71
C ILE A 238 -8.39 -4.65 -12.76
N LEU A 239 -7.23 -4.14 -13.17
CA LEU A 239 -6.96 -2.71 -13.27
C LEU A 239 -7.92 -2.04 -14.25
N LYS A 240 -8.05 -2.60 -15.46
CA LYS A 240 -8.91 -2.06 -16.51
C LYS A 240 -10.37 -1.97 -16.07
N GLU A 241 -10.92 -3.03 -15.47
CA GLU A 241 -12.30 -2.99 -14.98
C GLU A 241 -12.50 -1.90 -13.91
N ILE A 242 -11.53 -1.71 -13.00
CA ILE A 242 -11.64 -0.69 -11.96
C ILE A 242 -11.58 0.72 -12.55
N GLU A 243 -10.66 0.97 -13.48
CA GLU A 243 -10.54 2.27 -14.13
C GLU A 243 -11.78 2.61 -14.97
N GLU A 244 -12.35 1.62 -15.67
CA GLU A 244 -13.60 1.76 -16.43
C GLU A 244 -14.82 1.98 -15.51
N GLU A 245 -14.94 1.23 -14.42
CA GLU A 245 -16.06 1.33 -13.49
C GLU A 245 -16.05 2.62 -12.67
N TRP A 246 -14.86 3.12 -12.29
CA TRP A 246 -14.73 4.24 -11.35
C TRP A 246 -14.33 5.55 -12.02
N TYR A 247 -14.02 5.55 -13.32
CA TYR A 247 -13.64 6.74 -14.10
C TYR A 247 -12.43 7.50 -13.51
N LEU A 248 -11.42 6.76 -13.05
CA LEU A 248 -10.24 7.28 -12.36
C LEU A 248 -8.96 6.68 -12.94
N GLU A 249 -8.51 7.24 -14.07
CA GLU A 249 -7.26 6.84 -14.71
C GLU A 249 -6.05 7.14 -13.82
N ASN A 250 -5.04 6.27 -13.86
CA ASN A 250 -3.71 6.48 -13.25
C ASN A 250 -3.66 6.55 -11.71
N LYS A 251 -4.80 6.38 -11.00
CA LYS A 251 -4.82 6.31 -9.54
C LYS A 251 -4.48 4.93 -8.98
N PHE A 252 -4.66 3.88 -9.78
CA PHE A 252 -4.60 2.49 -9.34
C PHE A 252 -3.40 1.74 -9.87
N ARG A 253 -2.90 0.78 -9.08
CA ARG A 253 -1.97 -0.27 -9.50
C ARG A 253 -2.35 -1.61 -8.90
N VAL A 254 -2.14 -2.66 -9.68
CA VAL A 254 -2.31 -4.06 -9.25
C VAL A 254 -0.98 -4.76 -9.49
N PHE A 255 -0.34 -5.20 -8.40
CA PHE A 255 0.89 -5.99 -8.43
C PHE A 255 0.51 -7.46 -8.26
N GLY A 256 0.61 -8.23 -9.36
CA GLY A 256 0.27 -9.66 -9.39
C GLY A 256 1.37 -10.57 -8.86
N ALA A 257 1.09 -11.88 -8.89
CA ALA A 257 1.95 -12.93 -8.38
C ALA A 257 3.37 -12.87 -8.99
N GLU A 258 3.45 -12.79 -10.31
CA GLU A 258 4.70 -12.79 -11.08
C GLU A 258 5.54 -11.52 -10.83
N GLN A 259 4.96 -10.48 -10.24
CA GLN A 259 5.63 -9.23 -9.92
C GLN A 259 6.20 -9.20 -8.49
N ILE A 260 5.83 -10.14 -7.61
CA ILE A 260 6.26 -10.18 -6.21
C ILE A 260 7.79 -10.34 -6.08
N PRO A 261 8.48 -11.22 -6.85
CA PRO A 261 9.93 -11.34 -6.75
C PRO A 261 10.71 -10.06 -7.11
N GLU A 262 10.10 -9.18 -7.92
CA GLU A 262 10.70 -7.90 -8.35
C GLU A 262 9.96 -6.70 -7.75
N LEU A 263 9.26 -6.87 -6.62
CA LEU A 263 8.32 -5.88 -6.11
C LEU A 263 8.96 -4.50 -5.89
N SER A 264 10.20 -4.43 -5.41
CA SER A 264 10.91 -3.15 -5.22
C SER A 264 11.08 -2.37 -6.52
N LEU A 265 11.39 -3.06 -7.63
CA LEU A 265 11.47 -2.45 -8.96
C LEU A 265 10.09 -1.91 -9.42
N ARG A 266 9.04 -2.71 -9.26
CA ARG A 266 7.67 -2.34 -9.65
C ARG A 266 7.13 -1.17 -8.83
N LEU A 267 7.41 -1.15 -7.53
CA LEU A 267 7.07 -0.03 -6.66
C LEU A 267 7.83 1.25 -7.06
N LYS A 268 9.11 1.14 -7.44
CA LYS A 268 9.88 2.28 -7.95
C LYS A 268 9.29 2.85 -9.25
N GLU A 269 8.86 1.99 -10.17
CA GLU A 269 8.16 2.42 -11.39
C GLU A 269 6.87 3.17 -11.04
N TRP A 270 6.09 2.64 -10.09
CA TRP A 270 4.86 3.29 -9.62
C TRP A 270 5.10 4.64 -8.94
N LEU A 271 6.09 4.73 -8.04
CA LEU A 271 6.46 5.97 -7.33
C LEU A 271 6.91 7.09 -8.28
N ASN A 272 7.40 6.73 -9.46
CA ASN A 272 7.84 7.68 -10.49
C ASN A 272 6.79 7.88 -11.60
N SER A 273 5.67 7.16 -11.56
CA SER A 273 4.57 7.40 -12.50
C SER A 273 3.89 8.74 -12.19
N LYS A 274 3.59 9.48 -13.27
CA LYS A 274 2.94 10.79 -13.19
C LYS A 274 1.47 10.60 -12.86
#